data_AF-A0A1E5XUW8-F1
#
_entry.id   AF-A0A1E5XUW8-F1
#
_cell.length_a   1.000
_cell.length_b   1.000
_cell.length_c   1.000
_cell.angle_alpha   90.00
_cell.angle_beta   90.00
_cell.angle_gamma   90.00
#
_symmetry.space_group_name_H-M   'P 1'
#
loop_
_entity.id
_entity.type
_entity.pdbx_description
1 polymer ?
#
loop_
_entity_poly.entity_id
_entity_poly.type
_entity_poly.pdbx_seq_one_letter_code
_entity_poly.pdbx_strand_id
1 'polypeptide(L)'
;MAAVTTLSFAQDITITTDPALAALSPEEMVAKRQAIMKEDGGILKGAGALSGAEAVTAADHLIANLSNLTVLFPEGSAVGDTGALPVIWEKNADFQAILVTAVTAATAMKTAATAGDATAYADAIKAVGATCGQCHQTFRQKS
;
A
#
# COMPACT_ATOMS: atom_id res chain seq x y z
N MET A 1 23.31 -38.29 -1.66
CA MET A 1 22.03 -37.55 -1.74
C MET A 1 21.88 -36.76 -0.45
N ALA A 2 22.29 -35.50 -0.45
CA ALA A 2 22.03 -34.58 0.66
C ALA A 2 20.89 -33.66 0.20
N ALA A 3 19.77 -33.74 0.90
CA ALA A 3 18.59 -32.92 0.64
C ALA A 3 18.94 -31.45 0.89
N VAL A 4 18.79 -30.62 -0.14
CA VAL A 4 18.77 -29.17 0.00
C VAL A 4 17.35 -28.82 0.45
N THR A 5 17.19 -28.53 1.74
CA THR A 5 15.97 -27.94 2.29
C THR A 5 15.96 -26.47 1.90
N THR A 6 15.24 -26.13 0.83
CA THR A 6 14.89 -24.73 0.54
C THR A 6 13.77 -24.31 1.47
N LEU A 7 14.11 -23.58 2.52
CA LEU A 7 13.18 -22.75 3.27
C LEU A 7 12.88 -21.51 2.43
N SER A 8 11.73 -21.48 1.76
CA SER A 8 11.21 -20.25 1.14
C SER A 8 10.47 -19.43 2.18
N PHE A 9 11.05 -18.31 2.62
CA PHE A 9 10.34 -17.27 3.35
C PHE A 9 10.91 -15.89 3.00
N ALA A 10 10.46 -15.38 1.86
CA ALA A 10 10.25 -13.97 1.49
C ALA A 10 10.02 -14.01 -0.01
N GLN A 11 8.80 -13.71 -0.45
CA GLN A 11 8.66 -13.27 -1.84
C GLN A 11 9.39 -11.92 -1.87
N ASP A 12 10.47 -11.81 -2.64
CA ASP A 12 11.08 -10.52 -2.94
C ASP A 12 10.01 -9.66 -3.61
N ILE A 13 9.29 -8.87 -2.81
CA ILE A 13 8.24 -8.01 -3.31
C ILE A 13 8.91 -6.87 -4.06
N THR A 14 8.73 -6.90 -5.38
CA THR A 14 9.21 -5.85 -6.25
C THR A 14 8.28 -4.65 -6.12
N ILE A 15 8.72 -3.62 -5.41
CA ILE A 15 8.07 -2.32 -5.41
C ILE A 15 8.38 -1.66 -6.75
N THR A 16 7.36 -1.51 -7.60
CA THR A 16 7.47 -0.81 -8.88
C THR A 16 6.70 0.50 -8.78
N THR A 17 7.41 1.62 -8.90
CA THR A 17 6.82 2.97 -8.87
C THR A 17 6.79 3.57 -10.27
N ASP A 18 5.80 4.42 -10.54
CA ASP A 18 5.79 5.24 -11.75
C ASP A 18 6.94 6.28 -11.70
N PRO A 19 7.90 6.22 -12.64
CA PRO A 19 9.04 7.15 -12.66
C PRO A 19 8.62 8.61 -12.88
N ALA A 20 7.44 8.88 -13.44
CA ALA A 20 6.94 10.23 -13.65
C ALA A 20 6.68 10.97 -12.32
N LEU A 21 6.49 10.24 -11.21
CA LEU A 21 6.24 10.83 -9.89
C LEU A 21 7.42 11.68 -9.40
N ALA A 22 8.64 11.38 -9.84
CA ALA A 22 9.84 12.13 -9.46
C ALA A 22 9.87 13.56 -10.03
N ALA A 23 9.08 13.83 -11.07
CA ALA A 23 9.01 15.14 -11.72
C ALA A 23 7.93 16.06 -11.13
N LEU A 24 7.11 15.55 -10.20
CA LEU A 24 6.04 16.33 -9.57
C LEU A 24 6.60 17.38 -8.62
N SER A 25 5.97 18.55 -8.60
CA SER A 25 6.15 19.53 -7.53
C SER A 25 5.66 18.98 -6.18
N PRO A 26 6.11 19.55 -5.04
CA PRO A 26 5.59 19.20 -3.71
C PRO A 26 4.06 19.24 -3.62
N GLU A 27 3.43 20.26 -4.19
CA GLU A 27 1.97 20.42 -4.23
C GLU A 27 1.30 19.30 -5.03
N GLU A 28 1.85 18.94 -6.19
CA GLU A 28 1.35 17.84 -7.01
C GLU A 28 1.53 16.48 -6.32
N MET A 29 2.62 16.28 -5.58
CA MET A 29 2.83 15.07 -4.76
C MET A 29 1.78 14.97 -3.64
N VAL A 30 1.44 16.08 -2.98
CA VAL A 30 0.35 16.13 -1.98
C VAL A 30 -0.98 15.76 -2.61
N ALA A 31 -1.32 16.37 -3.75
CA ALA A 31 -2.56 16.05 -4.47
C ALA A 31 -2.60 14.57 -4.90
N LYS A 32 -1.49 14.05 -5.43
CA LYS A 32 -1.38 12.66 -5.91
C LYS A 32 -1.53 11.65 -4.79
N ARG A 33 -0.85 11.83 -3.65
CA ARG A 33 -0.95 10.90 -2.51
C ARG A 33 -2.34 10.94 -1.87
N GLN A 34 -2.99 12.10 -1.81
CA GLN A 34 -4.38 12.22 -1.34
C GLN A 34 -5.37 11.50 -2.28
N ALA A 35 -5.21 11.66 -3.59
CA ALA A 35 -6.03 10.97 -4.58
C ALA A 35 -5.89 9.45 -4.47
N ILE A 36 -4.65 8.96 -4.39
CA ILE A 36 -4.36 7.54 -4.18
C ILE A 36 -5.03 7.03 -2.88
N MET A 37 -4.81 7.70 -1.75
CA MET A 37 -5.38 7.25 -0.46
C MET A 37 -6.90 7.22 -0.46
N LYS A 38 -7.54 8.15 -1.19
CA LYS A 38 -9.00 8.17 -1.35
C LYS A 38 -9.50 7.01 -2.21
N GLU A 39 -8.81 6.74 -3.32
CA GLU A 39 -9.10 5.62 -4.20
C GLU A 39 -8.95 4.29 -3.46
N ASP A 40 -7.83 4.07 -2.78
CA ASP A 40 -7.56 2.86 -2.00
C ASP A 40 -8.60 2.64 -0.90
N GLY A 41 -9.00 3.70 -0.20
CA GLY A 41 -10.08 3.64 0.79
C GLY A 41 -11.43 3.23 0.17
N GLY A 42 -11.70 3.68 -1.07
CA GLY A 42 -12.88 3.27 -1.84
C GLY A 42 -12.82 1.80 -2.27
N ILE A 43 -11.69 1.37 -2.81
CA ILE A 43 -11.43 -0.03 -3.21
C ILE A 43 -11.63 -0.94 -2.00
N LEU A 44 -10.97 -0.65 -0.88
CA LEU A 44 -11.01 -1.51 0.31
C LEU A 44 -12.42 -1.63 0.89
N LYS A 45 -13.21 -0.54 0.86
CA LYS A 45 -14.60 -0.54 1.31
C LYS A 45 -15.49 -1.48 0.48
N GLY A 46 -15.23 -1.59 -0.83
CA GLY A 46 -15.97 -2.47 -1.74
C GLY A 46 -15.39 -3.88 -1.88
N ALA A 47 -14.13 -4.09 -1.49
CA ALA A 47 -13.34 -5.28 -1.80
C ALA A 47 -14.01 -6.60 -1.37
N GLY A 48 -14.73 -6.60 -0.24
CA GLY A 48 -15.40 -7.80 0.28
C GLY A 48 -16.56 -8.32 -0.59
N ALA A 49 -17.08 -7.51 -1.52
CA ALA A 49 -18.10 -7.91 -2.48
C ALA A 49 -17.53 -8.40 -3.82
N LEU A 50 -16.22 -8.24 -4.05
CA LEU A 50 -15.58 -8.58 -5.30
C LEU A 50 -15.14 -10.06 -5.30
N SER A 51 -15.09 -10.65 -6.49
CA SER A 51 -14.54 -11.99 -6.72
C SER A 51 -13.93 -12.10 -8.12
N GLY A 52 -13.18 -13.18 -8.39
CA GLY A 52 -12.59 -13.44 -9.70
C GLY A 52 -11.79 -12.25 -10.25
N ALA A 53 -12.03 -11.90 -11.52
CA ALA A 53 -11.28 -10.86 -12.22
C ALA A 53 -11.40 -9.47 -11.58
N GLU A 54 -12.55 -9.14 -10.99
CA GLU A 54 -12.77 -7.85 -10.34
C GLU A 54 -11.94 -7.73 -9.05
N ALA A 55 -11.88 -8.80 -8.26
CA ALA A 55 -11.03 -8.86 -7.06
C ALA A 55 -9.53 -8.78 -7.39
N VAL A 56 -9.10 -9.44 -8.47
CA VAL A 56 -7.71 -9.34 -8.97
C VAL A 56 -7.40 -7.92 -9.41
N THR A 57 -8.29 -7.28 -10.16
CA THR A 57 -8.12 -5.89 -10.62
C THR A 57 -8.03 -4.92 -9.45
N ALA A 58 -8.91 -5.06 -8.46
CA ALA A 58 -8.86 -4.26 -7.24
C ALA A 58 -7.54 -4.41 -6.47
N ALA A 59 -7.03 -5.63 -6.35
CA ALA A 59 -5.74 -5.88 -5.71
C ALA A 59 -4.57 -5.29 -6.51
N ASP A 60 -4.62 -5.34 -7.84
CA ASP A 60 -3.61 -4.71 -8.72
C ASP A 60 -3.57 -3.19 -8.54
N HIS A 61 -4.72 -2.53 -8.47
CA HIS A 61 -4.80 -1.10 -8.17
C HIS A 61 -4.16 -0.77 -6.81
N LEU A 62 -4.49 -1.53 -5.76
CA LEU A 62 -3.88 -1.35 -4.44
C LEU A 62 -2.35 -1.52 -4.48
N ILE A 63 -1.84 -2.55 -5.16
CA ILE A 63 -0.39 -2.79 -5.27
C ILE A 63 0.31 -1.60 -5.93
N ALA A 64 -0.22 -1.11 -7.06
CA ALA A 64 0.35 0.01 -7.79
C ALA A 64 0.31 1.30 -6.97
N ASN A 65 -0.82 1.58 -6.34
CA ASN A 65 -1.03 2.77 -5.51
C ASN A 65 -0.13 2.78 -4.28
N LEU A 66 -0.11 1.69 -3.51
CA LEU A 66 0.74 1.55 -2.33
C LEU A 66 2.23 1.60 -2.67
N SER A 67 2.63 1.04 -3.83
CA SER A 67 4.00 1.17 -4.33
C SER A 67 4.34 2.64 -4.61
N ASN A 68 3.49 3.35 -5.34
CA ASN A 68 3.67 4.77 -5.66
C ASN A 68 3.75 5.66 -4.41
N LEU A 69 3.03 5.32 -3.34
CA LEU A 69 3.10 6.07 -2.09
C LEU A 69 4.49 6.06 -1.44
N THR A 70 5.34 5.07 -1.74
CA THR A 70 6.72 5.01 -1.19
C THR A 70 7.59 6.19 -1.62
N VAL A 71 7.26 6.86 -2.74
CA VAL A 71 8.05 7.96 -3.31
C VAL A 71 7.34 9.33 -3.24
N LEU A 72 6.12 9.39 -2.71
CA LEU A 72 5.30 10.63 -2.66
C LEU A 72 5.41 11.42 -1.34
N PHE A 73 6.39 11.07 -0.50
CA PHE A 73 6.67 11.75 0.77
C PHE A 73 8.14 12.18 0.89
N PRO A 74 8.76 12.82 -0.12
CA PRO A 74 10.10 13.37 0.08
C PRO A 74 10.07 14.47 1.15
N GLU A 75 11.21 14.71 1.78
CA GLU A 75 11.36 15.78 2.77
C GLU A 75 10.99 17.13 2.15
N GLY A 76 10.30 17.98 2.91
CA GLY A 76 9.76 19.25 2.41
C GLY A 76 8.48 19.13 1.56
N SER A 77 7.93 17.94 1.34
CA SER A 77 6.67 17.76 0.59
C SER A 77 5.39 18.03 1.39
N ALA A 78 5.46 18.29 2.70
CA ALA A 78 4.29 18.73 3.47
C ALA A 78 4.03 20.22 3.26
N VAL A 79 3.53 20.57 2.08
CA VAL A 79 3.10 21.93 1.74
C VAL A 79 1.59 22.00 1.57
N GLY A 80 1.02 23.19 1.79
CA GLY A 80 -0.41 23.43 1.60
C GLY A 80 -1.32 22.62 2.54
N ASP A 81 -2.48 22.22 2.03
CA ASP A 81 -3.46 21.42 2.78
C ASP A 81 -3.03 19.95 2.82
N THR A 82 -2.37 19.58 3.92
CA THR A 82 -1.89 18.22 4.11
C THR A 82 -2.02 17.74 5.55
N GLY A 83 -2.55 16.52 5.71
CA GLY A 83 -2.60 15.84 7.01
C GLY A 83 -1.31 15.10 7.36
N ALA A 84 -0.27 15.16 6.53
CA ALA A 84 1.02 14.50 6.79
C ALA A 84 1.74 15.18 7.96
N LEU A 85 2.10 14.41 8.99
CA LEU A 85 2.82 14.92 10.16
C LEU A 85 4.36 14.93 9.93
N PRO A 86 5.10 15.88 10.53
CA PRO A 86 6.58 15.92 10.48
C PRO A 86 7.27 14.60 10.87
N VAL A 87 6.66 13.84 11.77
CA VAL A 87 7.18 12.54 12.26
C VAL A 87 7.37 11.49 11.15
N ILE A 88 6.75 11.67 9.97
CA ILE A 88 7.03 10.83 8.78
C ILE A 88 8.51 10.86 8.43
N TRP A 89 9.15 12.02 8.45
CA TRP A 89 10.56 12.15 8.07
C TRP A 89 11.51 11.76 9.20
N GLU A 90 11.10 11.98 10.45
CA GLU A 90 11.83 11.51 11.63
C GLU A 90 11.86 9.97 11.73
N LYS A 91 10.76 9.31 11.34
CA LYS A 91 10.59 7.85 11.36
C LYS A 91 10.35 7.28 9.96
N ASN A 92 11.13 7.75 8.99
CA ASN A 92 10.95 7.37 7.59
C ASN A 92 11.03 5.86 7.37
N ALA A 93 11.95 5.17 8.05
CA ALA A 93 12.08 3.72 7.97
C ALA A 93 10.80 2.98 8.41
N ASP A 94 10.19 3.40 9.53
CA ASP A 94 8.94 2.81 10.03
C ASP A 94 7.77 3.10 9.07
N PHE A 95 7.71 4.32 8.55
CA PHE A 95 6.69 4.72 7.57
C PHE A 95 6.78 3.86 6.30
N GLN A 96 7.99 3.71 5.73
CA GLN A 96 8.22 2.90 4.54
C GLN A 96 7.96 1.41 4.80
N ALA A 97 8.32 0.89 5.97
CA ALA A 97 8.05 -0.50 6.34
C ALA A 97 6.55 -0.81 6.35
N ILE A 98 5.70 0.14 6.78
CA ILE A 98 4.24 -0.03 6.74
C ILE A 98 3.74 -0.05 5.29
N LEU A 99 4.25 0.81 4.42
CA LEU A 99 3.88 0.80 2.99
C LEU A 99 4.27 -0.51 2.30
N VAL A 100 5.49 -1.02 2.57
CA VAL A 100 5.93 -2.33 2.05
C VAL A 100 5.04 -3.46 2.58
N THR A 101 4.65 -3.40 3.86
CA THR A 101 3.71 -4.36 4.46
C THR A 101 2.34 -4.28 3.77
N ALA A 102 1.87 -3.08 3.42
CA ALA A 102 0.63 -2.88 2.71
C ALA A 102 0.68 -3.48 1.29
N VAL A 103 1.78 -3.26 0.54
CA VAL A 103 1.99 -3.89 -0.78
C VAL A 103 2.03 -5.41 -0.68
N THR A 104 2.63 -5.94 0.40
CA THR A 104 2.64 -7.38 0.68
C THR A 104 1.24 -7.93 0.90
N ALA A 105 0.44 -7.27 1.74
CA ALA A 105 -0.93 -7.67 1.99
C ALA A 105 -1.80 -7.59 0.72
N ALA A 106 -1.63 -6.55 -0.11
CA ALA A 106 -2.33 -6.40 -1.38
C ALA A 106 -1.90 -7.47 -2.41
N THR A 107 -0.62 -7.88 -2.39
CA THR A 107 -0.12 -8.99 -3.22
C THR A 107 -0.75 -10.31 -2.79
N ALA A 108 -0.83 -10.58 -1.47
CA ALA A 108 -1.53 -11.74 -0.94
C ALA A 108 -3.02 -11.73 -1.31
N MET A 109 -3.67 -10.55 -1.28
CA MET A 109 -5.04 -10.35 -1.73
C MET A 109 -5.20 -10.74 -3.21
N LYS A 110 -4.28 -10.31 -4.08
CA LYS A 110 -4.28 -10.70 -5.50
C LYS A 110 -4.12 -12.22 -5.69
N THR A 111 -3.19 -12.84 -4.97
CA THR A 111 -2.95 -14.29 -5.04
C THR A 111 -4.19 -15.07 -4.63
N ALA A 112 -4.82 -14.70 -3.51
CA ALA A 112 -6.04 -15.34 -3.03
C ALA A 112 -7.21 -15.16 -4.00
N ALA A 113 -7.39 -13.95 -4.54
CA ALA A 113 -8.41 -13.66 -5.56
C ALA A 113 -8.22 -14.52 -6.82
N THR A 114 -6.97 -14.67 -7.27
CA THR A 114 -6.62 -15.51 -8.44
C THR A 114 -6.91 -16.98 -8.17
N ALA A 115 -6.67 -17.45 -6.95
CA ALA A 115 -6.95 -18.83 -6.53
C ALA A 115 -8.43 -19.11 -6.26
N GLY A 116 -9.28 -18.06 -6.19
CA GLY A 116 -10.68 -18.19 -5.75
C GLY A 116 -10.82 -18.53 -4.27
N ASP A 117 -9.79 -18.30 -3.45
CA ASP A 117 -9.82 -18.56 -2.01
C ASP A 117 -10.46 -17.38 -1.27
N ALA A 118 -11.78 -17.49 -1.03
CA ALA A 118 -12.55 -16.46 -0.36
C ALA A 118 -12.09 -16.18 1.08
N THR A 119 -11.56 -17.19 1.79
CA THR A 119 -11.10 -17.01 3.18
C THR A 119 -9.80 -16.24 3.20
N ALA A 120 -8.81 -16.68 2.42
CA ALA A 120 -7.53 -15.98 2.30
C ALA A 120 -7.69 -14.57 1.74
N TYR A 121 -8.63 -14.37 0.80
CA TYR A 121 -8.95 -13.04 0.27
C TYR A 121 -9.53 -12.11 1.34
N ALA A 122 -10.49 -12.60 2.14
CA ALA A 122 -11.07 -11.82 3.24
C ALA A 122 -10.02 -11.48 4.32
N ASP A 123 -9.09 -12.38 4.62
CA ASP A 123 -8.01 -12.11 5.58
C ASP A 123 -6.97 -11.13 5.03
N ALA A 124 -6.66 -11.20 3.74
CA ALA A 124 -5.78 -10.23 3.08
C ALA A 124 -6.39 -8.82 3.06
N ILE A 125 -7.70 -8.68 2.83
CA ILE A 125 -8.42 -7.39 2.94
C ILE A 125 -8.23 -6.81 4.35
N LYS A 126 -8.41 -7.61 5.40
CA LYS A 126 -8.20 -7.16 6.79
C LYS A 126 -6.75 -6.74 7.02
N ALA A 127 -5.79 -7.49 6.49
CA ALA A 127 -4.38 -7.17 6.61
C ALA A 127 -4.03 -5.83 5.94
N VAL A 128 -4.55 -5.56 4.73
CA VAL A 128 -4.41 -4.24 4.09
C VAL A 128 -5.01 -3.16 4.99
N GLY A 129 -6.25 -3.32 5.45
CA GLY A 129 -6.92 -2.34 6.32
C GLY A 129 -6.20 -2.06 7.64
N ALA A 130 -5.56 -3.08 8.23
CA ALA A 130 -4.76 -2.92 9.43
C ALA A 130 -3.57 -1.96 9.22
N THR A 131 -2.92 -2.02 8.06
CA THR A 131 -1.82 -1.09 7.72
C THR A 131 -2.31 0.36 7.61
N CYS A 132 -3.53 0.58 7.10
CA CYS A 132 -4.14 1.92 7.05
C CYS A 132 -4.31 2.49 8.46
N GLY A 133 -4.79 1.67 9.40
CA GLY A 133 -4.94 2.05 10.80
C GLY A 133 -3.61 2.37 11.46
N GLN A 134 -2.63 1.48 11.31
CA GLN A 134 -1.28 1.65 11.87
C GLN A 134 -0.60 2.92 11.36
N CYS A 135 -0.69 3.18 10.05
CA CYS A 135 -0.10 4.37 9.43
C CYS A 135 -0.79 5.65 9.93
N HIS A 136 -2.12 5.72 9.83
CA HIS A 136 -2.87 6.94 10.17
C HIS A 136 -2.82 7.30 11.66
N GLN A 137 -2.65 6.33 12.56
CA GLN A 137 -2.51 6.60 14.00
C GLN A 137 -1.24 7.39 14.35
N THR A 138 -0.16 7.18 13.59
CA THR A 138 1.16 7.76 13.89
C THR A 138 1.48 8.94 12.98
N PHE A 139 1.14 8.85 11.70
CA PHE A 139 1.69 9.71 10.65
C PHE A 139 0.70 10.72 10.08
N ARG A 140 -0.59 10.63 10.43
CA ARG A 140 -1.63 11.53 9.93
C ARG A 140 -2.24 12.36 11.05
N GLN A 141 -2.47 13.64 10.79
CA GLN A 141 -3.28 14.49 11.65
C GLN A 141 -4.65 13.86 11.87
N LYS A 142 -5.13 13.92 13.12
CA LYS A 142 -6.49 13.51 13.46
C LYS A 142 -7.45 14.63 13.03
N SER A 143 -8.46 14.26 12.27
CA SER A 143 -9.57 15.11 11.81
C SER A 143 -10.87 14.56 12.35
#